data_AF-A0A925QUP6-F1
#
_entry.id   AF-A0A925QUP6-F1
#
_cell.length_a   1.000
_cell.length_b   1.000
_cell.length_c   1.000
_cell.angle_alpha   90.00
_cell.angle_beta   90.00
_cell.angle_gamma   90.00
#
_symmetry.space_group_name_H-M   'P 1'
#
loop_
_entity.id
_entity.type
_entity.pdbx_description
1 polymer ?
#
loop_
_entity_poly.entity_id
_entity_poly.type
_entity_poly.pdbx_seq_one_letter_code
_entity_poly.pdbx_strand_id
1 'polypeptide(L)'
;MATEIPEQRFENVTCPFCGLLCDDLTISANSQTGSLRVLENGCPISRPAFAGLSAEATAPRIDGKSATLQDAIARAAEILRGARQPFIGGLATDLGGMRAALALADRCGAVVDHMNSAANFRNLAVLQDSGWVTTTFAEIRNRADFILVVGTDVVSRFPRFFERMVWPAETMFAEGELAREIVYLGAVANVEPANVEPGASAAGIQPGNPPSPQSSRVACANPDLGEVIGALRMLINGRALAVDAVAGVPRATLRALAAKIRDATYGVAIWAAADLDFPHAELTVQSLCEMLKDLNRTGRFCGLPLGGSDGDLTANQVSAWQSGYALRTSFGRGYPSYDPYHHSSQRLLAANEIDALIWISSFDTRRLPPPTDARTIVLGRIGMTFEREPQVYIPIATPGADHVGHLFRSDNVVALPLRKLRNTRMASAADILTAIENKFSFEEQAAEE
;
A
#
# COMPACT_ATOMS: atom_id res chain seq x y z
N MET A 1 -20.76 -42.40 4.97
CA MET A 1 -21.24 -41.09 5.47
C MET A 1 -20.02 -40.21 5.61
N ALA A 2 -19.85 -39.23 4.72
CA ALA A 2 -18.78 -38.25 4.87
C ALA A 2 -19.13 -37.40 6.09
N THR A 3 -18.34 -37.51 7.15
CA THR A 3 -18.43 -36.64 8.32
C THR A 3 -18.26 -35.21 7.83
N GLU A 4 -19.30 -34.38 7.94
CA GLU A 4 -19.21 -32.95 7.65
C GLU A 4 -18.09 -32.37 8.52
N ILE A 5 -17.00 -31.96 7.87
CA ILE A 5 -15.89 -31.31 8.55
C ILE A 5 -16.42 -29.96 9.03
N PRO A 6 -16.29 -29.60 10.33
CA PRO A 6 -16.83 -28.35 10.82
C PRO A 6 -16.08 -27.16 10.20
N GLU A 7 -16.74 -26.50 9.24
CA GLU A 7 -16.33 -25.21 8.70
C GLU A 7 -16.88 -24.09 9.59
N GLN A 8 -15.99 -23.23 10.09
CA GLN A 8 -16.38 -22.01 10.79
C GLN A 8 -16.57 -20.89 9.77
N ARG A 9 -17.75 -20.27 9.75
CA ARG A 9 -18.05 -19.10 8.92
C ARG A 9 -17.74 -17.81 9.68
N PHE A 10 -17.05 -16.89 9.02
CA PHE A 10 -16.76 -15.54 9.48
C PHE A 10 -17.37 -14.53 8.52
N GLU A 11 -18.10 -13.56 9.06
CA GLU A 11 -18.72 -12.47 8.30
C GLU A 11 -18.06 -11.14 8.63
N ASN A 12 -18.21 -10.15 7.74
CA ASN A 12 -17.63 -8.81 7.89
C ASN A 12 -16.12 -8.86 8.17
N VAL A 13 -15.40 -9.68 7.38
CA VAL A 13 -13.97 -9.85 7.52
C VAL A 13 -13.23 -8.79 6.70
N THR A 14 -12.33 -8.06 7.36
CA THR A 14 -11.39 -7.15 6.71
C THR A 14 -10.33 -7.91 5.91
N CYS A 15 -10.27 -7.65 4.61
CA CYS A 15 -9.26 -8.16 3.69
C CYS A 15 -7.96 -7.35 3.80
N PRO A 16 -6.81 -7.96 4.16
CA PRO A 16 -5.57 -7.22 4.42
C PRO A 16 -4.65 -7.04 3.18
N PHE A 17 -5.05 -7.49 1.99
CA PHE A 17 -4.12 -7.69 0.87
C PHE A 17 -3.94 -6.48 -0.08
N CYS A 18 -4.87 -5.52 -0.08
CA CYS A 18 -4.71 -4.25 -0.79
C CYS A 18 -5.24 -3.12 0.08
N GLY A 19 -4.89 -1.88 -0.25
CA GLY A 19 -5.25 -0.74 0.59
C GLY A 19 -6.74 -0.40 0.68
N LEU A 20 -7.61 -1.03 -0.11
CA LEU A 20 -9.06 -0.85 0.06
C LEU A 20 -9.58 -1.36 1.40
N LEU A 21 -8.89 -2.36 1.98
CA LEU A 21 -9.29 -3.04 3.21
C LEU A 21 -10.78 -3.36 3.25
N CYS A 22 -11.25 -4.17 2.28
CA CYS A 22 -12.67 -4.53 2.20
C CYS A 22 -13.09 -5.31 3.44
N ASP A 23 -14.05 -4.79 4.19
CA ASP A 23 -14.51 -5.24 5.51
C ASP A 23 -15.83 -6.02 5.45
N ASP A 24 -16.22 -6.46 4.26
CA ASP A 24 -17.47 -7.13 3.94
C ASP A 24 -17.27 -8.58 3.45
N LEU A 25 -16.08 -9.17 3.60
CA LEU A 25 -15.85 -10.54 3.15
C LEU A 25 -16.54 -11.55 4.07
N THR A 26 -17.11 -12.58 3.44
CA THR A 26 -17.50 -13.82 4.12
C THR A 26 -16.43 -14.88 3.85
N ILE A 27 -15.84 -15.44 4.90
CA ILE A 27 -14.77 -16.45 4.81
C ILE A 27 -15.16 -17.70 5.59
N SER A 28 -14.95 -18.89 5.00
CA SER A 28 -14.97 -20.13 5.75
C SER A 28 -13.57 -20.59 6.13
N ALA A 29 -13.43 -21.11 7.34
CA ALA A 29 -12.21 -21.71 7.86
C ALA A 29 -12.46 -23.18 8.19
N ASN A 30 -11.61 -24.06 7.65
CA ASN A 30 -11.61 -25.46 8.03
C ASN A 30 -10.87 -25.63 9.35
N SER A 31 -11.56 -26.09 10.40
CA SER A 31 -11.00 -26.23 11.75
C SER A 31 -9.91 -27.30 11.88
N GLN A 32 -9.86 -28.28 10.97
CA GLN A 32 -8.86 -29.35 10.98
C GLN A 32 -7.60 -28.98 10.20
N THR A 33 -7.77 -28.44 8.99
CA THR A 33 -6.64 -28.13 8.10
C THR A 33 -6.15 -26.69 8.25
N GLY A 34 -6.94 -25.80 8.86
CA GLY A 34 -6.65 -24.37 8.91
C GLY A 34 -6.72 -23.67 7.54
N SER A 35 -7.29 -24.32 6.51
CA SER A 35 -7.47 -23.68 5.20
C SER A 35 -8.58 -22.63 5.24
N LEU A 36 -8.40 -21.56 4.47
CA LEU A 36 -9.34 -20.45 4.36
C LEU A 36 -9.91 -20.36 2.95
N ARG A 37 -11.22 -20.10 2.83
CA ARG A 37 -11.88 -19.89 1.54
C ARG A 37 -12.79 -18.66 1.61
N VAL A 38 -12.63 -17.76 0.65
CA VAL A 38 -13.54 -16.62 0.50
C VAL A 38 -14.83 -17.08 -0.18
N LEU A 39 -15.95 -16.98 0.53
CA LEU A 39 -17.28 -17.35 0.06
C LEU A 39 -17.91 -16.21 -0.74
N GLU A 40 -17.96 -15.02 -0.16
CA GLU A 40 -18.62 -13.84 -0.72
C GLU A 40 -17.65 -12.66 -0.76
N ASN A 41 -17.88 -11.71 -1.69
CA ASN A 41 -17.16 -10.42 -1.77
C ASN A 41 -15.63 -10.52 -1.95
N GLY A 42 -15.15 -11.68 -2.43
CA GLY A 42 -13.75 -11.91 -2.81
C GLY A 42 -13.39 -11.39 -4.19
N CYS A 43 -12.15 -10.92 -4.37
CA CYS A 43 -11.62 -10.38 -5.61
C CYS A 43 -10.43 -11.21 -6.16
N PRO A 44 -9.89 -10.88 -7.35
CA PRO A 44 -8.74 -11.58 -7.94
C PRO A 44 -7.47 -11.58 -7.07
N ILE A 45 -7.34 -10.63 -6.12
CA ILE A 45 -6.24 -10.60 -5.15
C ILE A 45 -6.58 -11.44 -3.91
N SER A 46 -7.74 -11.19 -3.28
CA SER A 46 -8.03 -11.77 -1.96
C SER A 46 -8.30 -13.28 -2.01
N ARG A 47 -8.96 -13.78 -3.06
CA ARG A 47 -9.29 -15.20 -3.22
C ARG A 47 -8.02 -16.08 -3.22
N PRO A 48 -7.04 -15.89 -4.12
CA PRO A 48 -5.81 -16.68 -4.09
C PRO A 48 -4.97 -16.39 -2.85
N ALA A 49 -4.95 -15.15 -2.34
CA ALA A 49 -4.13 -14.80 -1.18
C ALA A 49 -4.57 -15.53 0.09
N PHE A 50 -5.89 -15.63 0.36
CA PHE A 50 -6.44 -16.44 1.45
C PHE A 50 -6.27 -17.93 1.21
N ALA A 51 -6.57 -18.41 -0.01
CA ALA A 51 -6.49 -19.84 -0.33
C ALA A 51 -5.04 -20.38 -0.25
N GLY A 52 -4.05 -19.55 -0.59
CA GLY A 52 -2.63 -19.91 -0.54
C GLY A 52 -2.00 -19.81 0.85
N LEU A 53 -2.77 -19.56 1.91
CA LEU A 53 -2.23 -19.52 3.28
C LEU A 53 -2.05 -20.94 3.81
N SER A 54 -0.80 -21.35 4.08
CA SER A 54 -0.52 -22.63 4.75
C SER A 54 -0.73 -22.50 6.26
N ALA A 55 -1.40 -23.48 6.88
CA ALA A 55 -1.50 -23.61 8.33
C ALA A 55 -0.38 -24.48 8.93
N GLU A 56 0.43 -25.13 8.08
CA GLU A 56 1.52 -25.98 8.52
C GLU A 56 2.70 -25.15 8.99
N ALA A 57 2.99 -25.22 10.29
CA ALA A 57 4.14 -24.56 10.87
C ALA A 57 5.43 -25.11 10.24
N THR A 58 6.22 -24.22 9.64
CA THR A 58 7.57 -24.54 9.17
C THR A 58 8.56 -24.13 10.26
N ALA A 59 9.62 -24.91 10.47
CA ALA A 59 10.67 -24.53 11.39
C ALA A 59 11.46 -23.33 10.83
N PRO A 60 11.94 -22.41 11.69
CA PRO A 60 12.96 -21.44 11.33
C PRO A 60 14.18 -22.10 10.70
N ARG A 61 14.93 -21.34 9.90
CA ARG A 61 16.18 -21.80 9.29
C ARG A 61 17.33 -20.85 9.59
N ILE A 62 18.50 -21.41 9.84
CA ILE A 62 19.78 -20.69 9.93
C ILE A 62 20.69 -21.26 8.85
N ASP A 63 21.14 -20.41 7.94
CA ASP A 63 21.93 -20.80 6.76
C ASP A 63 21.32 -22.01 6.01
N GLY A 64 19.99 -22.00 5.86
CA GLY A 64 19.21 -23.05 5.20
C GLY A 64 18.94 -24.32 6.01
N LYS A 65 19.51 -24.45 7.22
CA LYS A 65 19.30 -25.61 8.09
C LYS A 65 18.19 -25.34 9.09
N SER A 66 17.31 -26.31 9.30
CA SER A 66 16.25 -26.25 10.31
C SER A 66 16.82 -25.93 11.70
N ALA A 67 16.20 -24.98 12.41
CA ALA A 67 16.63 -24.48 13.71
C ALA A 67 15.43 -24.26 14.65
N THR A 68 15.70 -24.12 15.95
CA THR A 68 14.65 -23.70 16.89
C THR A 68 14.38 -22.20 16.74
N LEU A 69 13.20 -21.77 17.18
CA LEU A 69 12.86 -20.34 17.18
C LEU A 69 13.80 -19.53 18.08
N GLN A 70 14.20 -20.07 19.22
CA GLN A 70 15.11 -19.39 20.14
C GLN A 70 16.50 -19.20 19.51
N ASP A 71 17.02 -20.23 18.82
CA ASP A 71 18.32 -20.13 18.14
C ASP A 71 18.27 -19.12 16.99
N ALA A 72 17.18 -19.11 16.22
CA ALA A 72 17.01 -18.16 15.13
C ALA A 72 16.92 -16.70 15.63
N ILE A 73 16.21 -16.46 16.73
CA ILE A 73 16.15 -15.15 17.39
C ILE A 73 17.53 -14.74 17.92
N ALA A 74 18.24 -15.65 18.59
CA ALA A 74 19.56 -15.37 19.11
C ALA A 74 20.55 -15.02 17.99
N ARG A 75 20.51 -15.78 16.88
CA ARG A 75 21.34 -15.53 15.70
C ARG A 75 21.01 -14.21 15.02
N ALA A 76 19.74 -13.85 14.90
CA ALA A 76 19.32 -12.55 14.38
C ALA A 76 19.86 -11.40 15.25
N ALA A 77 19.74 -11.51 16.58
CA ALA A 77 20.26 -10.51 17.51
C ALA A 77 21.79 -10.39 17.46
N GLU A 78 22.52 -11.50 17.29
CA GLU A 78 23.98 -11.49 17.12
C GLU A 78 24.40 -10.75 15.83
N ILE A 79 23.73 -11.03 14.70
CA ILE A 79 23.99 -10.34 13.42
C ILE A 79 23.82 -8.83 13.57
N LEU A 80 22.74 -8.40 14.22
CA LEU A 80 22.43 -6.97 14.39
C LEU A 80 23.38 -6.27 15.36
N ARG A 81 23.81 -6.93 16.44
CA ARG A 81 24.82 -6.37 17.37
C ARG A 81 26.17 -6.15 16.69
N GLY A 82 26.51 -6.98 15.72
CA GLY A 82 27.73 -6.84 14.92
C GLY A 82 27.62 -5.85 13.75
N ALA A 83 26.43 -5.28 13.49
CA ALA A 83 26.17 -4.40 12.36
C ALA A 83 26.51 -2.94 12.71
N ARG A 84 27.07 -2.21 11.75
CA ARG A 84 27.36 -0.77 11.83
C ARG A 84 26.30 0.07 11.16
N GLN A 85 25.63 -0.48 10.14
CA GLN A 85 24.53 0.19 9.46
C GLN A 85 23.40 -0.82 9.18
N PRO A 86 22.72 -1.28 10.25
CA PRO A 86 21.59 -2.17 10.10
C PRO A 86 20.44 -1.47 9.38
N PHE A 87 19.68 -2.25 8.62
CA PHE A 87 18.55 -1.78 7.84
C PHE A 87 17.34 -2.67 8.07
N ILE A 88 16.19 -2.09 8.37
CA ILE A 88 14.91 -2.79 8.46
C ILE A 88 14.06 -2.41 7.25
N GLY A 89 13.97 -3.35 6.32
CA GLY A 89 13.28 -3.24 5.05
C GLY A 89 12.07 -4.16 4.95
N GLY A 90 11.43 -4.13 3.80
CA GLY A 90 10.20 -4.87 3.55
C GLY A 90 9.04 -4.15 4.22
N LEU A 91 9.00 -4.24 5.55
CA LEU A 91 8.02 -3.63 6.46
C LEU A 91 6.58 -3.97 6.08
N ALA A 92 6.37 -5.09 5.38
CA ALA A 92 5.05 -5.55 5.00
C ALA A 92 4.39 -6.26 6.18
N THR A 93 3.80 -5.50 7.08
CA THR A 93 3.25 -5.95 8.36
C THR A 93 2.11 -5.05 8.83
N ASP A 94 1.49 -5.38 9.96
CA ASP A 94 0.42 -4.58 10.55
C ASP A 94 0.98 -3.49 11.49
N LEU A 95 0.07 -2.72 12.10
CA LEU A 95 0.44 -1.66 13.05
C LEU A 95 1.33 -2.18 14.19
N GLY A 96 1.03 -3.37 14.73
CA GLY A 96 1.82 -3.98 15.80
C GLY A 96 3.23 -4.33 15.35
N GLY A 97 3.36 -4.97 14.18
CA GLY A 97 4.66 -5.30 13.59
C GLY A 97 5.51 -4.06 13.32
N MET A 98 4.92 -2.97 12.81
CA MET A 98 5.66 -1.74 12.56
C MET A 98 6.14 -1.08 13.85
N ARG A 99 5.32 -1.07 14.92
CA ARG A 99 5.75 -0.54 16.24
C ARG A 99 6.97 -1.29 16.77
N ALA A 100 6.95 -2.62 16.70
CA ALA A 100 8.07 -3.44 17.13
C ALA A 100 9.31 -3.25 16.24
N ALA A 101 9.12 -3.01 14.93
CA ALA A 101 10.22 -2.70 14.02
C ALA A 101 10.90 -1.37 14.38
N LEU A 102 10.13 -0.34 14.74
CA LEU A 102 10.69 0.95 15.18
C LEU A 102 11.39 0.84 16.54
N ALA A 103 10.82 0.09 17.49
CA ALA A 103 11.47 -0.17 18.78
C ALA A 103 12.82 -0.87 18.60
N LEU A 104 12.87 -1.92 17.77
CA LEU A 104 14.12 -2.58 17.43
C LEU A 104 15.09 -1.64 16.69
N ALA A 105 14.60 -0.81 15.77
CA ALA A 105 15.43 0.15 15.03
C ALA A 105 16.07 1.19 15.95
N ASP A 106 15.32 1.73 16.91
CA ASP A 106 15.83 2.64 17.94
C ASP A 106 16.94 1.97 18.75
N ARG A 107 16.74 0.70 19.11
CA ARG A 107 17.71 -0.08 19.90
C ARG A 107 19.01 -0.40 19.15
N CYS A 108 18.93 -0.74 17.86
CA CYS A 108 20.11 -1.15 17.07
C CYS A 108 20.63 -0.06 16.13
N GLY A 109 20.05 1.15 16.15
CA GLY A 109 20.46 2.26 15.31
C GLY A 109 20.14 2.09 13.82
N ALA A 110 19.12 1.29 13.48
CA ALA A 110 18.83 0.94 12.10
C ALA A 110 18.22 2.08 11.29
N VAL A 111 18.34 1.98 9.96
CA VAL A 111 17.51 2.73 9.02
C VAL A 111 16.24 1.94 8.73
N VAL A 112 15.08 2.60 8.71
CA VAL A 112 13.80 1.98 8.36
C VAL A 112 13.25 2.51 7.04
N ASP A 113 12.89 1.60 6.12
CA ASP A 113 12.21 1.96 4.88
C ASP A 113 11.29 0.82 4.40
N HIS A 114 10.17 1.17 3.78
CA HIS A 114 9.22 0.18 3.28
C HIS A 114 9.57 -0.25 1.85
N MET A 115 9.26 -1.48 1.44
CA MET A 115 9.52 -1.96 0.07
C MET A 115 8.83 -1.12 -1.02
N ASN A 116 7.69 -0.51 -0.71
CA ASN A 116 6.92 0.38 -1.59
C ASN A 116 7.30 1.87 -1.42
N SER A 117 8.36 2.21 -0.68
CA SER A 117 8.65 3.61 -0.33
C SER A 117 8.86 4.50 -1.55
N ALA A 118 9.49 4.02 -2.62
CA ALA A 118 9.71 4.80 -3.85
C ALA A 118 8.39 5.39 -4.39
N ALA A 119 7.31 4.60 -4.41
CA ALA A 119 5.99 5.08 -4.79
C ALA A 119 5.41 6.05 -3.75
N ASN A 120 5.48 5.71 -2.45
CA ASN A 120 4.96 6.57 -1.39
C ASN A 120 5.61 7.96 -1.37
N PHE A 121 6.91 8.04 -1.64
CA PHE A 121 7.65 9.29 -1.63
C PHE A 121 7.28 10.24 -2.77
N ARG A 122 6.69 9.75 -3.86
CA ARG A 122 6.09 10.61 -4.90
C ARG A 122 4.93 11.45 -4.36
N ASN A 123 4.19 10.90 -3.38
CA ASN A 123 3.13 11.62 -2.66
C ASN A 123 3.68 12.42 -1.48
N LEU A 124 4.55 11.83 -0.66
CA LEU A 124 5.05 12.47 0.56
C LEU A 124 5.87 13.72 0.27
N ALA A 125 6.67 13.73 -0.79
CA ALA A 125 7.44 14.92 -1.19
C ALA A 125 6.50 16.11 -1.45
N VAL A 126 5.38 15.89 -2.13
CA VAL A 126 4.38 16.93 -2.44
C VAL A 126 3.65 17.40 -1.19
N LEU A 127 3.24 16.45 -0.34
CA LEU A 127 2.57 16.74 0.93
C LEU A 127 3.45 17.61 1.85
N GLN A 128 4.74 17.26 1.96
CA GLN A 128 5.69 17.97 2.82
C GLN A 128 6.07 19.36 2.27
N ASP A 129 6.18 19.50 0.95
CA ASP A 129 6.58 20.76 0.32
C ASP A 129 5.43 21.78 0.27
N SER A 130 4.25 21.34 -0.19
CA SER A 130 3.16 22.26 -0.56
C SER A 130 1.81 21.92 0.09
N GLY A 131 1.69 20.72 0.67
CA GLY A 131 0.42 20.15 1.11
C GLY A 131 -0.50 19.77 -0.05
N TRP A 132 -1.62 19.14 0.29
CA TRP A 132 -2.64 18.72 -0.67
C TRP A 132 -4.06 18.83 -0.07
N VAL A 133 -5.09 18.77 -0.91
CA VAL A 133 -6.50 18.71 -0.49
C VAL A 133 -7.02 17.33 -0.85
N THR A 134 -7.32 16.49 0.14
CA THR A 134 -7.73 15.09 -0.07
C THR A 134 -9.12 14.79 0.48
N THR A 135 -9.70 13.66 0.06
CA THR A 135 -11.02 13.19 0.50
C THR A 135 -11.00 11.73 0.96
N THR A 136 -12.13 11.23 1.43
CA THR A 136 -12.31 9.86 1.90
C THR A 136 -13.16 9.03 0.96
N PHE A 137 -13.13 7.70 1.14
CA PHE A 137 -14.00 6.80 0.39
C PHE A 137 -15.49 7.08 0.61
N ALA A 138 -15.88 7.50 1.81
CA ALA A 138 -17.26 7.84 2.12
C ALA A 138 -17.74 9.09 1.35
N GLU A 139 -16.86 10.09 1.20
CA GLU A 139 -17.19 11.30 0.46
C GLU A 139 -17.32 11.02 -1.04
N ILE A 140 -16.43 10.20 -1.61
CA ILE A 140 -16.54 9.78 -3.01
C ILE A 140 -17.85 9.06 -3.25
N ARG A 141 -18.17 8.09 -2.39
CA ARG A 141 -19.40 7.31 -2.47
C ARG A 141 -20.64 8.19 -2.50
N ASN A 142 -20.68 9.24 -1.68
CA ASN A 142 -21.90 9.99 -1.44
C ASN A 142 -22.01 11.31 -2.21
N ARG A 143 -20.90 11.89 -2.70
CA ARG A 143 -20.91 13.25 -3.27
C ARG A 143 -20.28 13.36 -4.64
N ALA A 144 -19.32 12.51 -4.99
CA ALA A 144 -18.50 12.75 -6.18
C ALA A 144 -19.30 12.57 -7.46
N ASP A 145 -19.58 13.68 -8.16
CA ASP A 145 -20.28 13.75 -9.44
C ASP A 145 -19.32 13.70 -10.64
N PHE A 146 -18.05 14.07 -10.43
CA PHE A 146 -16.99 13.97 -11.43
C PHE A 146 -15.74 13.29 -10.86
N ILE A 147 -15.23 12.27 -11.56
CA ILE A 147 -14.04 11.51 -11.17
C ILE A 147 -12.99 11.57 -12.29
N LEU A 148 -11.84 12.16 -12.00
CA LEU A 148 -10.66 12.16 -12.88
C LEU A 148 -9.69 11.08 -12.43
N VAL A 149 -9.54 10.00 -13.18
CA VAL A 149 -8.57 8.93 -12.92
C VAL A 149 -7.27 9.24 -13.66
N VAL A 150 -6.16 9.43 -12.96
CA VAL A 150 -4.90 9.94 -13.52
C VAL A 150 -3.82 8.85 -13.52
N GLY A 151 -3.39 8.43 -14.70
CA GLY A 151 -2.23 7.55 -14.91
C GLY A 151 -2.38 6.11 -14.40
N THR A 152 -3.59 5.67 -14.06
CA THR A 152 -3.89 4.34 -13.49
C THR A 152 -5.22 3.81 -14.03
N ASP A 153 -5.45 2.49 -13.94
CA ASP A 153 -6.79 1.91 -14.11
C ASP A 153 -7.57 1.78 -12.80
N VAL A 154 -6.91 2.00 -11.66
CA VAL A 154 -7.35 1.67 -10.30
C VAL A 154 -7.54 0.16 -10.06
N VAL A 155 -8.24 -0.56 -10.94
CA VAL A 155 -8.70 -1.94 -10.70
C VAL A 155 -7.61 -2.98 -10.70
N SER A 156 -6.47 -2.76 -11.35
CA SER A 156 -5.36 -3.72 -11.32
C SER A 156 -4.77 -3.85 -9.91
N ARG A 157 -4.81 -2.77 -9.12
CA ARG A 157 -4.32 -2.74 -7.72
C ARG A 157 -5.45 -2.77 -6.70
N PHE A 158 -6.61 -2.23 -7.05
CA PHE A 158 -7.75 -2.05 -6.16
C PHE A 158 -9.03 -2.61 -6.81
N PRO A 159 -9.16 -3.94 -6.98
CA PRO A 159 -10.15 -4.56 -7.86
C PRO A 159 -11.62 -4.24 -7.58
N ARG A 160 -11.94 -3.95 -6.31
CA ARG A 160 -13.31 -3.65 -5.84
C ARG A 160 -13.56 -2.16 -5.63
N PHE A 161 -12.67 -1.28 -6.11
CA PHE A 161 -12.79 0.16 -5.87
C PHE A 161 -14.12 0.71 -6.38
N PHE A 162 -14.43 0.47 -7.66
CA PHE A 162 -15.65 1.04 -8.25
C PHE A 162 -16.93 0.49 -7.63
N GLU A 163 -17.04 -0.82 -7.47
CA GLU A 163 -18.17 -1.49 -6.79
C GLU A 163 -18.47 -0.87 -5.42
N ARG A 164 -17.42 -0.61 -4.62
CA ARG A 164 -17.60 -0.15 -3.24
C ARG A 164 -17.79 1.36 -3.12
N MET A 165 -17.12 2.11 -3.99
CA MET A 165 -16.93 3.57 -3.83
C MET A 165 -17.63 4.39 -4.89
N VAL A 166 -17.94 3.83 -6.06
CA VAL A 166 -18.43 4.61 -7.21
C VAL A 166 -19.82 4.15 -7.67
N TRP A 167 -20.19 2.88 -7.48
CA TRP A 167 -21.53 2.36 -7.83
C TRP A 167 -22.35 1.97 -6.58
N PRO A 168 -22.50 2.85 -5.58
CA PRO A 168 -23.43 2.55 -4.52
C PRO A 168 -24.86 2.64 -5.09
N ALA A 169 -25.71 1.69 -4.72
CA ALA A 169 -27.13 1.69 -5.09
C ALA A 169 -27.87 2.94 -4.55
N GLU A 170 -27.42 3.47 -3.41
CA GLU A 170 -27.97 4.65 -2.75
C GLU A 170 -26.85 5.52 -2.18
N THR A 171 -27.11 6.83 -2.11
CA THR A 171 -26.23 7.78 -1.43
C THR A 171 -26.92 8.38 -0.21
N MET A 172 -26.14 8.93 0.72
CA MET A 172 -26.70 9.60 1.91
C MET A 172 -27.53 10.86 1.59
N PHE A 173 -27.35 11.48 0.42
CA PHE A 173 -27.87 12.82 0.12
C PHE A 173 -28.89 12.86 -1.01
N ALA A 174 -29.10 11.76 -1.71
CA ALA A 174 -30.06 11.65 -2.80
C ALA A 174 -30.67 10.24 -2.80
N GLU A 175 -32.00 10.19 -3.00
CA GLU A 175 -32.69 8.94 -3.35
C GLU A 175 -32.34 8.58 -4.80
N GLY A 176 -31.74 7.41 -5.01
CA GLY A 176 -31.26 6.94 -6.31
C GLY A 176 -29.75 7.13 -6.57
N GLU A 177 -29.29 6.65 -7.72
CA GLU A 177 -27.88 6.72 -8.10
C GLU A 177 -27.48 8.17 -8.45
N LEU A 178 -26.36 8.64 -7.88
CA LEU A 178 -25.74 9.89 -8.28
C LEU A 178 -25.21 9.74 -9.73
N ALA A 179 -25.60 10.66 -10.62
CA ALA A 179 -25.05 10.71 -11.96
C ALA A 179 -23.56 11.07 -11.89
N ARG A 180 -22.70 10.14 -12.31
CA ARG A 180 -21.24 10.27 -12.22
C ARG A 180 -20.63 10.30 -13.61
N GLU A 181 -19.76 11.26 -13.85
CA GLU A 181 -18.86 11.26 -15.01
C GLU A 181 -17.46 10.81 -14.59
N ILE A 182 -16.86 9.87 -15.34
CA ILE A 182 -15.52 9.34 -15.08
C ILE A 182 -14.63 9.60 -16.28
N VAL A 183 -13.55 10.36 -16.10
CA VAL A 183 -12.57 10.61 -17.15
C VAL A 183 -11.23 10.01 -16.76
N TYR A 184 -10.68 9.17 -17.62
CA TYR A 184 -9.31 8.66 -17.48
C TYR A 184 -8.37 9.59 -18.24
N LEU A 185 -7.30 10.03 -17.57
CA LEU A 185 -6.24 10.85 -18.13
C LEU A 185 -4.92 10.09 -18.06
N GLY A 186 -4.27 9.90 -19.21
CA GLY A 186 -2.99 9.18 -19.31
C GLY A 186 -3.10 7.79 -19.92
N ALA A 187 -1.97 7.09 -19.90
CA ALA A 187 -1.87 5.72 -20.35
C ALA A 187 -2.15 4.79 -19.17
N VAL A 188 -2.97 3.77 -19.39
CA VAL A 188 -3.06 2.68 -18.44
C VAL A 188 -1.90 1.75 -18.73
N ALA A 189 -0.82 1.84 -17.95
CA ALA A 189 0.28 0.89 -18.06
C ALA A 189 -0.23 -0.52 -17.69
N ASN A 190 0.09 -1.52 -18.54
CA ASN A 190 -0.05 -2.96 -18.28
C ASN A 190 -1.43 -3.64 -18.44
N VAL A 191 -2.33 -3.11 -19.28
CA VAL A 191 -3.54 -3.87 -19.67
C VAL A 191 -3.41 -4.28 -21.14
N GLU A 192 -2.67 -5.36 -21.40
CA GLU A 192 -2.92 -6.21 -22.56
C GLU A 192 -3.80 -7.40 -22.13
N PRO A 193 -4.98 -7.62 -22.73
CA PRO A 193 -5.64 -6.76 -23.71
C PRO A 193 -6.38 -5.62 -23.01
N ALA A 194 -6.42 -4.45 -23.66
CA ALA A 194 -7.01 -3.16 -23.25
C ALA A 194 -8.53 -3.18 -22.93
N ASN A 195 -9.00 -4.14 -22.13
CA ASN A 195 -10.42 -4.51 -22.00
C ASN A 195 -11.02 -4.19 -20.63
N VAL A 196 -10.33 -3.45 -19.76
CA VAL A 196 -11.05 -2.81 -18.64
C VAL A 196 -11.61 -1.51 -19.18
N GLU A 197 -12.88 -1.55 -19.58
CA GLU A 197 -13.64 -0.34 -19.91
C GLU A 197 -13.53 0.68 -18.77
N PRO A 198 -13.40 1.98 -19.06
CA PRO A 198 -13.43 3.04 -18.05
C PRO A 198 -14.60 2.87 -17.08
N GLY A 199 -14.30 2.80 -15.78
CA GLY A 199 -15.32 2.56 -14.77
C GLY A 199 -15.97 1.19 -14.89
N ALA A 200 -15.19 0.15 -15.22
CA ALA A 200 -15.55 -1.25 -15.04
C ALA A 200 -14.74 -1.87 -13.89
N SER A 201 -15.23 -2.98 -13.36
CA SER A 201 -14.56 -3.74 -12.29
C SER A 201 -13.42 -4.55 -12.87
N ALA A 202 -12.58 -5.15 -12.02
CA ALA A 202 -11.54 -6.08 -12.48
C ALA A 202 -12.09 -7.29 -13.27
N ALA A 203 -13.38 -7.62 -13.13
CA ALA A 203 -14.06 -8.67 -13.90
C ALA A 203 -14.65 -8.17 -15.22
N GLY A 204 -14.39 -6.91 -15.61
CA GLY A 204 -15.00 -6.28 -16.79
C GLY A 204 -16.48 -5.94 -16.63
N ILE A 205 -17.04 -6.13 -15.42
CA ILE A 205 -18.43 -5.81 -15.11
C ILE A 205 -18.55 -4.30 -14.95
N GLN A 206 -19.37 -3.67 -15.77
CA GLN A 206 -19.93 -2.34 -15.54
C GLN A 206 -21.24 -2.47 -14.75
N PRO A 207 -21.68 -1.43 -14.02
CA PRO A 207 -22.99 -1.47 -13.38
C PRO A 207 -24.05 -1.73 -14.47
N GLY A 208 -24.83 -2.79 -14.27
CA GLY A 208 -26.06 -2.98 -15.05
C GLY A 208 -27.10 -1.98 -14.56
N ASN A 209 -27.94 -1.52 -15.49
CA ASN A 209 -29.06 -0.58 -15.34
C ASN A 209 -29.45 -0.25 -13.88
N PRO A 210 -29.34 1.02 -13.43
CA PRO A 210 -29.28 2.26 -14.22
C PRO A 210 -27.89 2.56 -14.83
N PRO A 211 -27.72 3.61 -15.66
CA PRO A 211 -26.66 3.65 -16.67
C PRO A 211 -25.26 3.71 -16.06
N SER A 212 -24.33 2.99 -16.70
CA SER A 212 -22.89 3.13 -16.48
C SER A 212 -22.51 4.61 -16.40
N PRO A 213 -21.68 5.01 -15.41
CA PRO A 213 -21.19 6.38 -15.35
C PRO A 213 -20.64 6.79 -16.71
N GLN A 214 -20.99 8.00 -17.17
CA GLN A 214 -20.55 8.47 -18.48
C GLN A 214 -19.02 8.50 -18.45
N SER A 215 -18.38 7.64 -19.24
CA SER A 215 -16.95 7.40 -19.11
C SER A 215 -16.21 7.72 -20.39
N SER A 216 -15.04 8.35 -20.26
CA SER A 216 -14.22 8.75 -21.41
C SER A 216 -12.73 8.69 -21.09
N ARG A 217 -11.91 8.73 -22.13
CA ARG A 217 -10.45 8.69 -22.03
C ARG A 217 -9.82 9.88 -22.75
N VAL A 218 -8.84 10.50 -22.11
CA VAL A 218 -7.91 11.46 -22.69
C VAL A 218 -6.53 10.84 -22.63
N ALA A 219 -6.13 10.21 -23.74
CA ALA A 219 -4.88 9.46 -23.82
C ALA A 219 -3.67 10.41 -23.97
N CYS A 220 -2.65 10.18 -23.14
CA CYS A 220 -1.29 10.70 -23.29
C CYS A 220 -0.34 9.70 -22.60
N ALA A 221 0.96 9.75 -22.86
CA ALA A 221 1.89 8.89 -22.15
C ALA A 221 1.98 9.32 -20.68
N ASN A 222 2.17 8.37 -19.75
CA ASN A 222 2.27 8.70 -18.32
C ASN A 222 3.40 9.70 -17.99
N PRO A 223 4.59 9.62 -18.60
CA PRO A 223 5.62 10.65 -18.42
C PRO A 223 5.18 12.07 -18.82
N ASP A 224 4.22 12.20 -19.74
CA ASP A 224 3.74 13.50 -20.22
C ASP A 224 2.55 14.05 -19.40
N LEU A 225 2.06 13.30 -18.40
CA LEU A 225 0.92 13.71 -17.57
C LEU A 225 1.14 15.07 -16.92
N GLY A 226 2.36 15.37 -16.48
CA GLY A 226 2.71 16.65 -15.87
C GLY A 226 2.44 17.84 -16.81
N GLU A 227 2.74 17.68 -18.10
CA GLU A 227 2.50 18.71 -19.13
C GLU A 227 0.99 18.89 -19.37
N VAL A 228 0.26 17.79 -19.49
CA VAL A 228 -1.20 17.83 -19.72
C VAL A 228 -1.92 18.46 -18.53
N ILE A 229 -1.54 18.09 -17.29
CA ILE A 229 -2.09 18.68 -16.07
C ILE A 229 -1.72 20.17 -15.98
N GLY A 230 -0.49 20.54 -16.34
CA GLY A 230 -0.07 21.94 -16.43
C GLY A 230 -0.94 22.75 -17.40
N ALA A 231 -1.26 22.18 -18.56
CA ALA A 231 -2.15 22.79 -19.55
C ALA A 231 -3.60 22.91 -19.03
N LEU A 232 -4.12 21.88 -18.35
CA LEU A 232 -5.43 21.92 -17.70
C LEU A 232 -5.48 23.00 -16.61
N ARG A 233 -4.49 23.05 -15.71
CA ARG A 233 -4.35 24.08 -14.68
C ARG A 233 -4.34 25.48 -15.28
N MET A 234 -3.62 25.68 -16.39
CA MET A 234 -3.60 26.96 -17.10
C MET A 234 -5.00 27.36 -17.61
N LEU A 235 -5.72 26.43 -18.26
CA LEU A 235 -7.08 26.65 -18.74
C LEU A 235 -8.09 26.89 -17.60
N ILE A 236 -7.94 26.19 -16.48
CA ILE A 236 -8.77 26.36 -15.27
C ILE A 236 -8.62 27.78 -14.71
N ASN A 237 -7.41 28.32 -14.73
CA ASN A 237 -7.12 29.70 -14.31
C ASN A 237 -7.42 30.76 -15.39
N GLY A 238 -8.22 30.43 -16.42
CA GLY A 238 -8.68 31.39 -17.42
C GLY A 238 -7.61 31.85 -18.43
N ARG A 239 -6.46 31.17 -18.50
CA ARG A 239 -5.39 31.47 -19.46
C ARG A 239 -5.57 30.66 -20.75
N ALA A 240 -5.04 31.18 -21.86
CA ALA A 240 -5.15 30.56 -23.18
C ALA A 240 -3.94 29.67 -23.53
N LEU A 241 -4.19 28.53 -24.19
CA LEU A 241 -3.16 27.71 -24.82
C LEU A 241 -2.76 28.31 -26.18
N ALA A 242 -1.49 28.68 -26.31
CA ALA A 242 -0.91 29.18 -27.56
C ALA A 242 -0.65 28.07 -28.60
N VAL A 243 -0.59 26.82 -28.16
CA VAL A 243 -0.34 25.63 -28.98
C VAL A 243 -1.63 24.89 -29.30
N ASP A 244 -1.65 24.15 -30.42
CA ASP A 244 -2.82 23.37 -30.85
C ASP A 244 -2.95 22.02 -30.14
N ALA A 245 -1.88 21.50 -29.54
CA ALA A 245 -1.86 20.29 -28.72
C ALA A 245 -0.77 20.35 -27.65
N VAL A 246 -0.93 19.58 -26.58
CA VAL A 246 0.08 19.36 -25.52
C VAL A 246 0.18 17.86 -25.29
N ALA A 247 1.38 17.29 -25.35
CA ALA A 247 1.62 15.85 -25.22
C ALA A 247 0.71 14.98 -26.11
N GLY A 248 0.47 15.42 -27.35
CA GLY A 248 -0.42 14.75 -28.30
C GLY A 248 -1.92 14.96 -28.04
N VAL A 249 -2.33 15.63 -26.96
CA VAL A 249 -3.73 15.92 -26.66
C VAL A 249 -4.16 17.24 -27.31
N PRO A 250 -5.18 17.24 -28.19
CA PRO A 250 -5.65 18.46 -28.85
C PRO A 250 -6.18 19.50 -27.86
N ARG A 251 -5.91 20.77 -28.14
CA ARG A 251 -6.38 21.94 -27.36
C ARG A 251 -7.90 21.95 -27.15
N ALA A 252 -8.67 21.51 -28.15
CA ALA A 252 -10.12 21.40 -28.05
C ALA A 252 -10.54 20.37 -26.97
N THR A 253 -9.89 19.20 -26.94
CA THR A 253 -10.10 18.17 -25.92
C THR A 253 -9.71 18.68 -24.52
N LEU A 254 -8.57 19.37 -24.39
CA LEU A 254 -8.14 19.97 -23.13
C LEU A 254 -9.13 21.03 -22.63
N ARG A 255 -9.66 21.87 -23.53
CA ARG A 255 -10.69 22.86 -23.19
C ARG A 255 -11.99 22.22 -22.73
N ALA A 256 -12.43 21.17 -23.40
CA ALA A 256 -13.62 20.42 -23.02
C ALA A 256 -13.44 19.76 -21.64
N LEU A 257 -12.30 19.11 -21.38
CA LEU A 257 -12.00 18.51 -20.08
C LEU A 257 -11.91 19.56 -18.98
N ALA A 258 -11.21 20.68 -19.22
CA ALA A 258 -11.13 21.77 -18.24
C ALA A 258 -12.50 22.39 -17.93
N ALA A 259 -13.43 22.42 -18.89
CA ALA A 259 -14.80 22.86 -18.65
C ALA A 259 -15.55 21.90 -17.71
N LYS A 260 -15.49 20.59 -17.98
CA LYS A 260 -16.10 19.55 -17.12
C LYS A 260 -15.54 19.59 -15.69
N ILE A 261 -14.22 19.72 -15.55
CA ILE A 261 -13.55 19.84 -14.24
C ILE A 261 -14.06 21.05 -13.44
N ARG A 262 -14.33 22.19 -14.10
CA ARG A 262 -14.85 23.40 -13.44
C ARG A 262 -16.34 23.33 -13.10
N ASP A 263 -17.11 22.56 -13.88
CA ASP A 263 -18.56 22.43 -13.71
C ASP A 263 -18.93 21.43 -12.59
N ALA A 264 -17.98 20.58 -12.18
CA ALA A 264 -18.17 19.61 -11.11
C ALA A 264 -18.57 20.28 -9.78
N THR A 265 -19.58 19.73 -9.12
CA THR A 265 -20.02 20.16 -7.78
C THR A 265 -19.09 19.61 -6.70
N TYR A 266 -18.69 18.33 -6.83
CA TYR A 266 -17.73 17.66 -5.97
C TYR A 266 -16.82 16.77 -6.85
N GLY A 267 -15.77 17.38 -7.40
CA GLY A 267 -14.82 16.64 -8.22
C GLY A 267 -13.81 15.86 -7.40
N VAL A 268 -13.39 14.68 -7.89
CA VAL A 268 -12.32 13.89 -7.26
C VAL A 268 -11.29 13.45 -8.28
N ALA A 269 -10.02 13.72 -8.00
CA ALA A 269 -8.89 13.20 -8.77
C ALA A 269 -8.31 11.98 -8.05
N ILE A 270 -8.26 10.84 -8.74
CA ILE A 270 -7.76 9.57 -8.22
C ILE A 270 -6.46 9.23 -8.93
N TRP A 271 -5.44 8.84 -8.18
CA TRP A 271 -4.20 8.31 -8.73
C TRP A 271 -3.63 7.24 -7.80
N ALA A 272 -2.80 6.35 -8.33
CA ALA A 272 -1.96 5.47 -7.54
C ALA A 272 -0.50 5.82 -7.83
N ALA A 273 0.23 6.27 -6.81
CA ALA A 273 1.62 6.72 -7.01
C ALA A 273 2.55 5.60 -7.52
N ALA A 274 2.18 4.34 -7.27
CA ALA A 274 2.88 3.17 -7.78
C ALA A 274 2.76 2.99 -9.31
N ASP A 275 1.73 3.55 -9.95
CA ASP A 275 1.55 3.52 -11.42
C ASP A 275 2.21 4.69 -12.14
N LEU A 276 2.62 5.71 -11.39
CA LEU A 276 3.41 6.82 -11.89
C LEU A 276 4.91 6.48 -11.85
N ASP A 277 5.27 5.33 -12.43
CA ASP A 277 6.63 4.80 -12.40
C ASP A 277 7.51 5.33 -13.53
N PHE A 278 7.84 6.62 -13.43
CA PHE A 278 8.74 7.31 -14.35
C PHE A 278 9.58 8.35 -13.59
N PRO A 279 10.72 8.80 -14.16
CA PRO A 279 11.56 9.80 -13.52
C PRO A 279 10.77 11.08 -13.19
N HIS A 280 10.97 11.60 -11.99
CA HIS A 280 10.36 12.84 -11.51
C HIS A 280 8.83 12.85 -11.44
N ALA A 281 8.19 11.68 -11.30
CA ALA A 281 6.73 11.56 -11.18
C ALA A 281 6.11 12.36 -10.01
N GLU A 282 6.90 12.69 -8.98
CA GLU A 282 6.49 13.61 -7.91
C GLU A 282 6.07 14.98 -8.45
N LEU A 283 6.65 15.46 -9.56
CA LEU A 283 6.28 16.72 -10.20
C LEU A 283 4.90 16.63 -10.87
N THR A 284 4.54 15.47 -11.41
CA THR A 284 3.18 15.22 -11.92
C THR A 284 2.17 15.26 -10.77
N VAL A 285 2.49 14.63 -9.64
CA VAL A 285 1.64 14.69 -8.42
C VAL A 285 1.55 16.12 -7.90
N GLN A 286 2.65 16.88 -7.89
CA GLN A 286 2.67 18.28 -7.46
C GLN A 286 1.78 19.14 -8.37
N SER A 287 1.92 19.01 -9.69
CA SER A 287 1.11 19.74 -10.68
C SER A 287 -0.39 19.44 -10.49
N LEU A 288 -0.74 18.17 -10.23
CA LEU A 288 -2.10 17.76 -9.92
C LEU A 288 -2.59 18.43 -8.64
N CYS A 289 -1.86 18.31 -7.53
CA CYS A 289 -2.25 18.89 -6.25
C CYS A 289 -2.41 20.42 -6.32
N GLU A 290 -1.55 21.08 -7.08
CA GLU A 290 -1.62 22.52 -7.32
C GLU A 290 -2.86 22.92 -8.15
N MET A 291 -3.22 22.14 -9.16
CA MET A 291 -4.47 22.32 -9.90
C MET A 291 -5.69 22.16 -8.98
N LEU A 292 -5.66 21.18 -8.07
CA LEU A 292 -6.73 20.98 -7.08
C LEU A 292 -6.88 22.17 -6.13
N LYS A 293 -5.77 22.75 -5.67
CA LYS A 293 -5.80 23.97 -4.83
C LYS A 293 -6.42 25.15 -5.58
N ASP A 294 -6.10 25.33 -6.86
CA ASP A 294 -6.68 26.39 -7.68
C ASP A 294 -8.20 26.22 -7.84
N LEU A 295 -8.67 24.98 -8.09
CA LEU A 295 -10.11 24.67 -8.21
C LEU A 295 -10.88 24.97 -6.92
N ASN A 296 -10.26 24.78 -5.75
CA ASN A 296 -10.89 25.03 -4.45
C ASN A 296 -11.04 26.50 -4.07
N ARG A 297 -10.56 27.44 -4.90
CA ARG A 297 -10.84 28.87 -4.70
C ARG A 297 -12.33 29.20 -4.91
N THR A 298 -13.01 28.46 -5.78
CA THR A 298 -14.42 28.73 -6.14
C THR A 298 -15.32 27.49 -6.14
N GLY A 299 -14.75 26.28 -6.17
CA GLY A 299 -15.50 25.03 -6.15
C GLY A 299 -14.99 24.05 -5.08
N ARG A 300 -15.33 22.77 -5.25
CA ARG A 300 -14.82 21.67 -4.42
C ARG A 300 -14.27 20.56 -5.30
N PHE A 301 -12.96 20.36 -5.18
CA PHE A 301 -12.27 19.30 -5.91
C PHE A 301 -11.16 18.68 -5.05
N CYS A 302 -11.23 17.39 -4.77
CA CYS A 302 -10.31 16.73 -3.84
C CYS A 302 -9.45 15.67 -4.52
N GLY A 303 -8.30 15.38 -3.95
CA GLY A 303 -7.47 14.24 -4.33
C GLY A 303 -7.81 12.99 -3.54
N LEU A 304 -7.63 11.83 -4.16
CA LEU A 304 -7.64 10.53 -3.50
C LEU A 304 -6.42 9.72 -3.96
N PRO A 305 -5.26 9.90 -3.29
CA PRO A 305 -4.11 9.05 -3.51
C PRO A 305 -4.42 7.63 -3.02
N LEU A 306 -4.40 6.67 -3.92
CA LEU A 306 -4.53 5.26 -3.58
C LEU A 306 -3.16 4.65 -3.25
N GLY A 307 -3.11 3.91 -2.16
CA GLY A 307 -1.94 3.22 -1.60
C GLY A 307 -2.41 2.21 -0.55
N GLY A 308 -1.57 1.75 0.34
CA GLY A 308 -1.93 0.87 1.47
C GLY A 308 -1.66 -0.61 1.22
N SER A 309 -1.11 -0.98 0.06
CA SER A 309 -0.78 -2.37 -0.23
C SER A 309 0.40 -2.80 0.62
N ASP A 310 0.37 -4.05 1.08
CA ASP A 310 1.36 -4.60 2.01
C ASP A 310 1.51 -3.81 3.33
N GLY A 311 0.57 -2.91 3.66
CA GLY A 311 0.64 -2.10 4.88
C GLY A 311 1.53 -0.85 4.76
N ASP A 312 1.90 -0.42 3.55
CA ASP A 312 2.83 0.70 3.34
C ASP A 312 2.39 2.04 3.98
N LEU A 313 1.10 2.38 3.91
CA LEU A 313 0.51 3.55 4.59
C LEU A 313 0.51 3.38 6.10
N THR A 314 0.25 2.16 6.58
CA THR A 314 0.31 1.84 8.01
C THR A 314 1.73 2.06 8.52
N ALA A 315 2.73 1.55 7.81
CA ALA A 315 4.13 1.74 8.13
C ALA A 315 4.50 3.22 8.22
N ASN A 316 4.08 4.02 7.24
CA ASN A 316 4.35 5.46 7.21
C ASN A 316 3.66 6.21 8.35
N GLN A 317 2.38 5.93 8.65
CA GLN A 317 1.68 6.60 9.75
C GLN A 317 2.32 6.28 11.10
N VAL A 318 2.65 5.01 11.35
CA VAL A 318 3.30 4.59 12.59
C VAL A 318 4.64 5.29 12.76
N SER A 319 5.45 5.34 11.70
CA SER A 319 6.71 6.08 11.69
C SER A 319 6.48 7.55 12.07
N ALA A 320 5.50 8.20 11.44
CA ALA A 320 5.23 9.62 11.65
C ALA A 320 4.86 9.94 13.10
N TRP A 321 3.94 9.18 13.72
CA TRP A 321 3.53 9.49 15.09
C TRP A 321 4.52 9.04 16.17
N GLN A 322 5.38 8.04 15.91
CA GLN A 322 6.37 7.58 16.90
C GLN A 322 7.70 8.31 16.82
N SER A 323 8.17 8.62 15.60
CA SER A 323 9.48 9.25 15.38
C SER A 323 9.41 10.74 15.08
N GLY A 324 8.22 11.26 14.76
CA GLY A 324 8.03 12.60 14.21
C GLY A 324 8.27 12.71 12.71
N TYR A 325 8.72 11.63 12.05
CA TYR A 325 9.09 11.62 10.64
C TYR A 325 8.48 10.44 9.87
N ALA A 326 8.38 10.61 8.54
CA ALA A 326 8.03 9.53 7.63
C ALA A 326 9.07 8.39 7.65
N LEU A 327 8.87 7.36 6.82
CA LEU A 327 9.90 6.35 6.53
C LEU A 327 11.21 6.99 6.00
N ARG A 328 12.26 6.21 5.76
CA ARG A 328 13.62 6.73 5.46
C ARG A 328 14.16 7.56 6.64
N THR A 329 14.03 6.96 7.82
CA THR A 329 14.50 7.51 9.08
C THR A 329 15.56 6.59 9.66
N SER A 330 16.69 7.16 10.05
CA SER A 330 17.78 6.47 10.74
C SER A 330 17.70 6.73 12.24
N PHE A 331 18.00 5.71 13.04
CA PHE A 331 18.16 5.83 14.49
C PHE A 331 19.62 5.76 14.93
N GLY A 332 20.57 5.69 14.00
CA GLY A 332 21.99 5.45 14.28
C GLY A 332 22.71 6.55 15.08
N ARG A 333 22.07 7.70 15.30
CA ARG A 333 22.59 8.80 16.13
C ARG A 333 22.04 8.79 17.56
N GLY A 334 21.25 7.79 17.93
CA GLY A 334 20.51 7.75 19.21
C GLY A 334 19.27 8.66 19.22
N TYR A 335 18.87 9.18 18.06
CA TYR A 335 17.62 9.90 17.86
C TYR A 335 17.18 9.77 16.38
N PRO A 336 15.89 9.96 16.06
CA PRO A 336 15.40 9.90 14.69
C PRO A 336 16.03 10.98 13.79
N SER A 337 16.73 10.55 12.74
CA SER A 337 17.30 11.38 11.70
C SER A 337 16.62 11.05 10.38
N TYR A 338 15.77 11.96 9.91
CA TYR A 338 15.04 11.80 8.66
C TYR A 338 15.79 12.43 7.49
N ASP A 339 16.03 11.64 6.45
CA ASP A 339 16.56 12.14 5.18
C ASP A 339 16.04 11.27 4.03
N PRO A 340 15.13 11.80 3.19
CA PRO A 340 14.45 11.03 2.16
C PRO A 340 15.39 10.56 1.05
N TYR A 341 16.57 11.16 0.90
CA TYR A 341 17.58 10.74 -0.08
C TYR A 341 18.60 9.79 0.55
N HIS A 342 19.26 10.22 1.63
CA HIS A 342 20.32 9.46 2.27
C HIS A 342 19.84 8.14 2.86
N HIS A 343 18.59 8.07 3.35
CA HIS A 343 18.05 6.87 3.98
C HIS A 343 17.14 6.05 3.06
N SER A 344 17.18 6.31 1.74
CA SER A 344 16.49 5.49 0.74
C SER A 344 17.07 4.08 0.66
N SER A 345 16.21 3.05 0.75
CA SER A 345 16.56 1.64 0.49
C SER A 345 17.34 1.45 -0.82
N GLN A 346 16.82 1.98 -1.93
CA GLN A 346 17.42 1.83 -3.26
C GLN A 346 18.85 2.39 -3.31
N ARG A 347 19.06 3.59 -2.74
CA ARG A 347 20.37 4.23 -2.70
C ARG A 347 21.36 3.46 -1.83
N LEU A 348 20.95 3.12 -0.61
CA LEU A 348 21.77 2.42 0.37
C LEU A 348 22.20 1.03 -0.14
N LEU A 349 21.29 0.29 -0.78
CA LEU A 349 21.60 -1.00 -1.41
C LEU A 349 22.53 -0.84 -2.61
N ALA A 350 22.27 0.11 -3.50
CA ALA A 350 23.10 0.35 -4.68
C ALA A 350 24.54 0.76 -4.32
N ALA A 351 24.71 1.50 -3.22
CA ALA A 351 26.02 1.90 -2.70
C ALA A 351 26.67 0.86 -1.79
N ASN A 352 26.01 -0.29 -1.55
CA ASN A 352 26.44 -1.35 -0.64
C ASN A 352 26.79 -0.84 0.77
N GLU A 353 25.99 0.09 1.29
CA GLU A 353 26.24 0.70 2.60
C GLU A 353 25.55 -0.07 3.74
N ILE A 354 24.67 -1.01 3.44
CA ILE A 354 23.98 -1.85 4.42
C ILE A 354 24.83 -3.08 4.72
N ASP A 355 25.11 -3.36 5.99
CA ASP A 355 25.87 -4.55 6.40
C ASP A 355 25.01 -5.64 7.07
N ALA A 356 23.81 -5.27 7.56
CA ALA A 356 22.77 -6.21 7.97
C ALA A 356 21.38 -5.75 7.49
N LEU A 357 20.61 -6.67 6.91
CA LEU A 357 19.25 -6.43 6.42
C LEU A 357 18.25 -7.30 7.19
N ILE A 358 17.27 -6.69 7.85
CA ILE A 358 16.04 -7.37 8.26
C ILE A 358 14.99 -7.11 7.19
N TRP A 359 14.37 -8.16 6.66
CA TRP A 359 13.29 -8.06 5.67
C TRP A 359 12.00 -8.64 6.23
N ILE A 360 10.95 -7.82 6.33
CA ILE A 360 9.64 -8.24 6.85
C ILE A 360 8.65 -8.36 5.69
N SER A 361 8.06 -9.55 5.52
CA SER A 361 6.99 -9.81 4.57
C SER A 361 5.95 -10.79 5.13
N SER A 362 4.88 -10.26 5.73
CA SER A 362 3.81 -11.05 6.34
C SER A 362 2.69 -11.47 5.37
N PHE A 363 2.56 -10.79 4.22
CA PHE A 363 1.38 -10.91 3.34
C PHE A 363 1.61 -11.72 2.06
N ASP A 364 2.75 -11.57 1.38
CA ASP A 364 2.99 -12.16 0.05
C ASP A 364 4.35 -12.88 0.00
N THR A 365 4.33 -14.15 -0.40
CA THR A 365 5.54 -14.99 -0.50
C THR A 365 6.47 -14.57 -1.63
N ARG A 366 6.01 -13.74 -2.57
CA ARG A 366 6.80 -13.23 -3.70
C ARG A 366 7.55 -11.94 -3.38
N ARG A 367 7.23 -11.28 -2.26
CA ARG A 367 7.92 -10.07 -1.80
C ARG A 367 9.21 -10.44 -1.07
N LEU A 368 10.19 -10.91 -1.84
CA LEU A 368 11.50 -11.33 -1.37
C LEU A 368 12.41 -10.12 -1.07
N PRO A 369 13.43 -10.28 -0.20
CA PRO A 369 14.45 -9.25 -0.01
C PRO A 369 15.17 -8.93 -1.34
N PRO A 370 15.58 -7.67 -1.57
CA PRO A 370 16.38 -7.32 -2.72
C PRO A 370 17.77 -7.99 -2.67
N PRO A 371 18.41 -8.26 -3.81
CA PRO A 371 19.77 -8.79 -3.84
C PRO A 371 20.74 -7.87 -3.07
N THR A 372 21.54 -8.46 -2.18
CA THR A 372 22.52 -7.76 -1.35
C THR A 372 23.60 -8.70 -0.85
N ASP A 373 24.76 -8.15 -0.47
CA ASP A 373 25.83 -8.85 0.24
C ASP A 373 25.73 -8.72 1.76
N ALA A 374 24.80 -7.90 2.25
CA ALA A 374 24.51 -7.77 3.67
C ALA A 374 24.08 -9.09 4.30
N ARG A 375 24.35 -9.25 5.60
CA ARG A 375 23.79 -10.37 6.37
C ARG A 375 22.28 -10.19 6.49
N THR A 376 21.52 -11.11 5.91
CA THR A 376 20.08 -10.98 5.72
C THR A 376 19.30 -11.87 6.69
N ILE A 377 18.35 -11.27 7.41
CA ILE A 377 17.37 -11.89 8.28
C ILE A 377 16.01 -11.68 7.63
N VAL A 378 15.28 -12.75 7.33
CA VAL A 378 13.93 -12.66 6.74
C VAL A 378 12.89 -13.11 7.75
N LEU A 379 11.95 -12.22 8.07
CA LEU A 379 10.71 -12.53 8.77
C LEU A 379 9.61 -12.61 7.71
N GLY A 380 9.30 -13.83 7.26
CA GLY A 380 8.55 -14.04 6.03
C GLY A 380 7.33 -14.95 6.18
N ARG A 381 6.34 -14.79 5.30
CA ARG A 381 5.19 -15.69 5.18
C ARG A 381 5.66 -17.12 4.83
N ILE A 382 5.01 -18.14 5.39
CA ILE A 382 5.28 -19.55 5.02
C ILE A 382 5.18 -19.74 3.50
N GLY A 383 6.12 -20.50 2.95
CA GLY A 383 6.17 -20.82 1.52
C GLY A 383 7.08 -19.90 0.72
N MET A 384 7.74 -18.93 1.35
CA MET A 384 8.81 -18.17 0.71
C MET A 384 9.98 -19.09 0.33
N THR A 385 10.39 -18.97 -0.94
CA THR A 385 11.58 -19.62 -1.50
C THR A 385 12.57 -18.56 -1.91
N PHE A 386 13.85 -18.80 -1.65
CA PHE A 386 14.90 -17.82 -1.87
C PHE A 386 15.90 -18.35 -2.91
N GLU A 387 16.34 -17.48 -3.83
CA GLU A 387 17.44 -17.79 -4.74
C GLU A 387 18.76 -17.91 -3.98
N ARG A 388 18.98 -16.99 -3.03
CA ARG A 388 20.07 -17.02 -2.05
C ARG A 388 19.45 -17.16 -0.67
N GLU A 389 19.74 -18.27 0.00
CA GLU A 389 19.22 -18.53 1.34
C GLU A 389 19.72 -17.44 2.32
N PRO A 390 18.82 -16.79 3.10
CA PRO A 390 19.22 -15.82 4.10
C PRO A 390 19.92 -16.50 5.28
N GLN A 391 20.74 -15.74 6.01
CA GLN A 391 21.42 -16.23 7.21
C GLN A 391 20.42 -16.67 8.28
N VAL A 392 19.28 -15.98 8.36
CA VAL A 392 18.17 -16.36 9.22
C VAL A 392 16.85 -16.21 8.45
N TYR A 393 16.02 -17.25 8.47
CA TYR A 393 14.64 -17.18 8.02
C TYR A 393 13.72 -17.63 9.15
N ILE A 394 12.77 -16.78 9.54
CA ILE A 394 11.75 -17.08 10.53
C ILE A 394 10.39 -16.97 9.85
N PRO A 395 9.63 -18.08 9.71
CA PRO A 395 8.26 -18.02 9.23
C PRO A 395 7.37 -17.33 10.26
N ILE A 396 6.61 -16.34 9.82
CA ILE A 396 5.73 -15.52 10.67
C ILE A 396 4.27 -15.63 10.26
N ALA A 397 3.41 -15.37 11.23
CA ALA A 397 1.96 -15.33 11.08
C ALA A 397 1.50 -14.15 10.20
N THR A 398 0.44 -14.35 9.42
CA THR A 398 -0.18 -13.31 8.59
C THR A 398 -1.31 -12.58 9.35
N PRO A 399 -1.22 -11.26 9.57
CA PRO A 399 -2.29 -10.50 10.22
C PRO A 399 -3.57 -10.52 9.35
N GLY A 400 -4.73 -10.67 10.00
CA GLY A 400 -6.02 -10.83 9.30
C GLY A 400 -6.33 -12.25 8.84
N ALA A 401 -5.47 -13.20 9.15
CA ALA A 401 -5.76 -14.63 9.03
C ALA A 401 -5.33 -15.39 10.29
N ASP A 402 -4.06 -15.23 10.68
CA ASP A 402 -3.42 -15.99 11.75
C ASP A 402 -3.48 -15.30 13.11
N HIS A 403 -3.50 -13.96 13.10
CA HIS A 403 -3.64 -13.14 14.30
C HIS A 403 -4.43 -11.86 14.02
N VAL A 404 -4.92 -11.24 15.09
CA VAL A 404 -5.56 -9.91 15.05
C VAL A 404 -4.52 -8.83 14.78
N GLY A 405 -4.95 -7.70 14.23
CA GLY A 405 -4.07 -6.59 13.89
C GLY A 405 -4.86 -5.37 13.44
N HIS A 406 -4.17 -4.33 12.99
CA HIS A 406 -4.80 -3.13 12.40
C HIS A 406 -4.02 -2.68 11.17
N LEU A 407 -4.76 -2.21 10.17
CA LEU A 407 -4.21 -1.55 8.98
C LEU A 407 -4.97 -0.26 8.70
N PHE A 408 -4.27 0.76 8.21
CA PHE A 408 -4.87 1.98 7.69
C PHE A 408 -5.29 1.79 6.23
N ARG A 409 -6.52 2.20 5.96
CA ARG A 409 -7.11 2.18 4.61
C ARG A 409 -6.52 3.28 3.75
N SER A 410 -6.60 3.16 2.41
CA SER A 410 -5.98 4.11 1.47
C SER A 410 -6.36 5.57 1.68
N ASP A 411 -7.55 5.84 2.23
CA ASP A 411 -7.99 7.21 2.56
C ASP A 411 -7.29 7.80 3.81
N ASN A 412 -6.35 7.07 4.43
CA ASN A 412 -5.51 7.47 5.57
C ASN A 412 -6.24 7.86 6.86
N VAL A 413 -7.58 7.87 6.88
CA VAL A 413 -8.38 8.28 8.04
C VAL A 413 -8.80 7.07 8.89
N VAL A 414 -9.08 5.93 8.27
CA VAL A 414 -9.68 4.78 8.97
C VAL A 414 -8.66 3.68 9.18
N ALA A 415 -8.45 3.31 10.45
CA ALA A 415 -7.80 2.07 10.84
C ALA A 415 -8.86 0.97 10.99
N LEU A 416 -8.73 -0.13 10.23
CA LEU A 416 -9.66 -1.25 10.28
C LEU A 416 -9.06 -2.41 11.09
N PRO A 417 -9.85 -3.04 11.98
CA PRO A 417 -9.41 -4.20 12.72
C PRO A 417 -9.33 -5.41 11.79
N LEU A 418 -8.27 -6.19 11.96
CA LEU A 418 -8.07 -7.48 11.32
C LEU A 418 -8.43 -8.59 12.31
N ARG A 419 -9.02 -9.67 11.79
CA ARG A 419 -9.49 -10.81 12.61
C ARG A 419 -8.52 -11.99 12.54
N LYS A 420 -8.45 -12.76 13.62
CA LYS A 420 -7.90 -14.11 13.60
C LYS A 420 -8.97 -15.07 13.07
N LEU A 421 -8.71 -15.71 11.93
CA LEU A 421 -9.64 -16.60 11.22
C LEU A 421 -9.30 -18.09 11.40
N ARG A 422 -8.08 -18.39 11.82
CA ARG A 422 -7.62 -19.76 12.09
C ARG A 422 -6.61 -19.79 13.23
N ASN A 423 -6.35 -20.98 13.75
CA ASN A 423 -5.28 -21.19 14.72
C ASN A 423 -3.96 -21.47 14.00
N THR A 424 -2.90 -20.80 14.44
CA THR A 424 -1.52 -21.07 14.04
C THR A 424 -0.63 -21.15 15.27
N ARG A 425 0.51 -21.83 15.14
CA ARG A 425 1.60 -21.81 16.14
C ARG A 425 2.67 -20.79 15.82
N MET A 426 2.56 -20.10 14.69
CA MET A 426 3.51 -19.06 14.31
C MET A 426 3.34 -17.82 15.17
N ALA A 427 4.46 -17.19 15.49
CA ALA A 427 4.50 -15.88 16.12
C ALA A 427 4.23 -14.77 15.08
N SER A 428 3.71 -13.64 15.53
CA SER A 428 3.58 -12.45 14.68
C SER A 428 4.96 -11.81 14.43
N ALA A 429 5.06 -10.93 13.43
CA ALA A 429 6.26 -10.11 13.25
C ALA A 429 6.61 -9.32 14.52
N ALA A 430 5.58 -8.78 15.20
CA ALA A 430 5.75 -8.02 16.44
C ALA A 430 6.40 -8.85 17.55
N ASP A 431 5.92 -10.08 17.76
CA ASP A 431 6.46 -10.98 18.78
C ASP A 431 7.94 -11.31 18.52
N ILE A 432 8.29 -11.60 17.26
CA ILE A 432 9.67 -11.92 16.89
C ILE A 432 10.59 -10.71 17.05
N LEU A 433 10.18 -9.55 16.56
CA LEU A 433 10.97 -8.32 16.66
C LEU A 433 11.19 -7.92 18.12
N THR A 434 10.15 -7.99 18.95
CA THR A 434 10.24 -7.74 20.40
C THR A 434 11.18 -8.74 21.07
N ALA A 435 11.12 -10.02 20.68
CA ALA A 435 12.02 -11.03 21.23
C ALA A 435 13.49 -10.80 20.83
N ILE A 436 13.75 -10.30 19.61
CA ILE A 436 15.09 -9.89 19.17
C ILE A 436 15.55 -8.65 19.94
N GLU A 437 14.71 -7.62 20.07
CA GLU A 437 14.97 -6.40 20.83
C GLU A 437 15.36 -6.71 22.27
N ASN A 438 14.61 -7.59 22.95
CA ASN A 438 14.89 -7.98 24.33
C ASN A 438 16.29 -8.60 24.51
N LYS A 439 16.89 -9.21 23.47
CA LYS A 439 18.27 -9.71 23.54
C LYS A 439 19.32 -8.60 23.65
N PHE A 440 18.98 -7.35 23.33
CA PHE A 440 19.84 -6.20 23.57
C PHE A 440 19.74 -5.70 25.02
N SER A 441 18.64 -5.94 25.73
CA SER A 441 18.40 -5.42 27.10
C SER A 441 19.06 -6.26 28.19
N PHE A 442 19.16 -7.58 28.01
CA PHE A 442 19.76 -8.47 29.01
C PHE A 442 21.28 -8.31 29.16
N GLU A 443 21.98 -7.78 28.16
CA GLU A 443 23.44 -7.63 28.20
C GLU A 443 23.89 -6.26 28.73
N GLU A 444 23.09 -5.19 28.60
CA GLU A 444 23.40 -3.91 29.27
C GLU A 444 23.35 -4.07 30.80
N GLN A 445 22.39 -4.83 31.32
CA GLN A 445 22.33 -5.16 32.75
C GLN A 445 23.49 -6.05 33.20
N ALA A 446 23.98 -6.95 32.34
CA ALA A 446 25.14 -7.81 32.65
C ALA A 446 26.50 -7.12 32.43
N ALA A 447 26.53 -5.97 31.75
CA ALA A 447 27.73 -5.14 31.59
C ALA A 447 27.85 -4.03 32.66
N GLU A 448 26.75 -3.73 33.35
CA GLU A 448 26.69 -2.82 34.51
C GLU A 448 26.92 -3.53 35.86
N GLU A 449 26.85 -4.87 35.90
CA GLU A 449 27.27 -5.73 37.02
C GLU A 449 28.73 -6.20 36.87
#